data_AF-A0A977PTW0-F1
#
_entry.id   AF-A0A977PTW0-F1
#
_cell.length_a   1.000
_cell.length_b   1.000
_cell.length_c   1.000
_cell.angle_alpha   90.00
_cell.angle_beta   90.00
_cell.angle_gamma   90.00
#
_symmetry.space_group_name_H-M   'P 1'
#
loop_
_entity.id
_entity.type
_entity.pdbx_description
1 polymer ?
#
loop_
_entity_poly.entity_id
_entity_poly.type
_entity_poly.pdbx_seq_one_letter_code
_entity_poly.pdbx_strand_id
1 'polypeptide(L)'
;MKEVKEEKSHSKNLTEKLQAAITYYENHQHQMDYAEYLEKKYPIGSGVTEAACKTLVKQRLCCSGMRWKEKGAGIILSLRALVLTKERWSQFWAKLDQYGFPVEP
;
A
#
# COMPACT_ATOMS: atom_id res chain seq x y z
N MET A 1 -46.41 20.31 4.98
CA MET A 1 -45.20 20.62 4.18
C MET A 1 -44.14 21.09 5.16
N LYS A 2 -43.05 20.32 5.35
CA LYS A 2 -41.96 20.74 6.25
C LYS A 2 -41.07 21.71 5.47
N GLU A 3 -40.87 22.88 6.05
CA GLU A 3 -40.09 23.99 5.53
C GLU A 3 -38.66 23.53 5.18
N VAL A 4 -38.25 23.81 3.96
CA VAL A 4 -36.87 23.64 3.49
C VAL A 4 -36.05 24.74 4.16
N LYS A 5 -35.24 24.35 5.15
CA LYS A 5 -34.33 25.27 5.86
C LYS A 5 -33.37 25.92 4.87
N GLU A 6 -33.26 27.24 4.97
CA GLU A 6 -32.33 28.11 4.22
C GLU A 6 -30.93 27.50 4.10
N GLU A 7 -30.44 27.45 2.87
CA GLU A 7 -29.07 27.09 2.53
C GLU A 7 -28.10 28.11 3.13
N LYS A 8 -27.39 27.71 4.19
CA LYS A 8 -26.32 28.52 4.76
C LYS A 8 -25.20 28.68 3.73
N SER A 9 -24.93 29.90 3.30
CA SER A 9 -23.77 30.24 2.44
C SER A 9 -22.49 29.63 3.02
N HIS A 10 -21.96 28.61 2.35
CA HIS A 10 -20.76 27.90 2.77
C HIS A 10 -19.52 28.73 2.46
N SER A 11 -18.53 28.70 3.34
CA SER A 11 -17.22 29.33 3.10
C SER A 11 -16.65 28.85 1.76
N LYS A 12 -16.10 29.76 0.95
CA LYS A 12 -15.53 29.46 -0.37
C LYS A 12 -14.62 28.23 -0.36
N ASN A 13 -13.81 28.07 0.70
CA ASN A 13 -12.90 26.93 0.88
C ASN A 13 -13.63 25.58 1.05
N LEU A 14 -14.80 25.58 1.69
CA LEU A 14 -15.62 24.39 1.87
C LEU A 14 -16.22 23.95 0.54
N THR A 15 -16.74 24.90 -0.24
CA THR A 15 -17.28 24.65 -1.57
C THR A 15 -16.22 24.10 -2.52
N GLU A 16 -15.00 24.66 -2.49
CA GLU A 16 -13.87 24.17 -3.29
C GLU A 16 -13.48 22.73 -2.94
N LYS A 17 -13.39 22.40 -1.64
CA LYS A 17 -13.10 21.03 -1.18
C LYS A 17 -14.19 20.04 -1.56
N LEU A 18 -15.46 20.46 -1.46
CA LEU A 18 -16.60 19.64 -1.86
C LEU A 18 -16.53 19.33 -3.36
N GLN A 19 -16.27 20.34 -4.19
CA GLN A 19 -16.15 20.15 -5.62
C GLN A 19 -14.99 19.21 -5.97
N ALA A 20 -13.83 19.37 -5.32
CA ALA A 20 -12.68 18.49 -5.52
C ALA A 20 -12.99 17.03 -5.14
N ALA A 21 -13.74 16.81 -4.05
CA ALA A 21 -14.17 15.48 -3.66
C ALA A 21 -15.12 14.86 -4.69
N ILE A 22 -16.13 15.61 -5.16
CA ILE A 22 -17.08 15.14 -6.19
C ILE A 22 -16.31 14.70 -7.44
N THR A 23 -15.45 15.59 -7.97
CA THR A 23 -14.63 15.30 -9.15
C THR A 23 -13.72 14.09 -8.95
N TYR A 24 -13.16 13.90 -7.75
CA TYR A 24 -12.37 12.72 -7.44
C TYR A 24 -13.20 11.43 -7.55
N TYR A 25 -14.40 11.40 -6.94
CA TYR A 25 -15.28 10.23 -6.99
C TYR A 25 -15.77 9.95 -8.41
N GLU A 26 -16.15 10.98 -9.17
CA GLU A 26 -16.57 10.83 -10.58
C GLU A 26 -15.46 10.22 -11.43
N ASN A 27 -14.22 10.73 -11.31
CA ASN A 27 -13.09 10.22 -12.08
C ASN A 27 -12.72 8.76 -11.73
N HIS A 28 -12.91 8.35 -10.47
CA HIS A 28 -12.51 7.04 -9.97
C HIS A 28 -13.67 6.05 -9.83
N GLN A 29 -14.87 6.37 -10.30
CA GLN A 29 -16.07 5.52 -10.17
C GLN A 29 -15.83 4.09 -10.69
N HIS A 30 -15.06 3.95 -11.78
CA HIS A 30 -14.68 2.67 -12.37
C HIS A 30 -13.84 1.76 -11.44
N GLN A 31 -13.23 2.31 -10.38
CA GLN A 31 -12.44 1.56 -9.39
C GLN A 31 -13.23 1.28 -8.11
N MET A 32 -14.51 1.64 -8.06
CA MET A 32 -15.33 1.60 -6.85
C MET A 32 -16.40 0.48 -6.88
N ASP A 33 -16.20 -0.57 -7.68
CA ASP A 33 -17.05 -1.77 -7.60
C ASP A 33 -16.72 -2.61 -6.36
N TYR A 34 -17.01 -2.03 -5.20
CA TYR A 34 -16.72 -2.63 -3.91
C TYR A 34 -17.54 -3.91 -3.68
N ALA A 35 -18.72 -4.01 -4.28
CA ALA A 35 -19.56 -5.21 -4.15
C ALA A 35 -18.86 -6.42 -4.80
N GLU A 36 -18.45 -6.28 -6.06
CA GLU A 36 -17.71 -7.34 -6.76
C GLU A 36 -16.37 -7.66 -6.07
N TYR A 37 -15.66 -6.65 -5.58
CA TYR A 37 -14.39 -6.85 -4.87
C TYR A 37 -14.55 -7.58 -3.54
N LEU A 38 -15.65 -7.33 -2.80
CA LEU A 38 -15.97 -8.05 -1.58
C LEU A 38 -16.30 -9.52 -1.87
N GLU A 39 -17.08 -9.80 -2.91
CA GLU A 39 -17.39 -11.17 -3.36
C GLU A 39 -16.11 -11.93 -3.75
N LYS A 40 -15.19 -11.26 -4.44
CA LYS A 40 -13.87 -11.80 -4.81
C LYS A 40 -12.86 -11.84 -3.65
N LYS A 41 -13.23 -11.37 -2.46
CA LYS A 41 -12.38 -11.27 -1.26
C LYS A 41 -11.10 -10.47 -1.50
N TYR A 42 -11.17 -9.45 -2.36
CA TYR A 42 -10.04 -8.57 -2.61
C TYR A 42 -9.79 -7.63 -1.42
N PRO A 43 -8.52 -7.30 -1.15
CA PRO A 43 -8.18 -6.32 -0.13
C PRO A 43 -8.55 -4.92 -0.63
N ILE A 44 -9.63 -4.35 -0.10
CA ILE A 44 -10.12 -3.01 -0.47
C ILE A 44 -9.38 -1.90 0.30
N GLY A 45 -8.81 -2.23 1.47
CA GLY A 45 -8.07 -1.29 2.31
C GLY A 45 -6.56 -1.32 2.08
N SER A 46 -5.92 -0.15 2.14
CA SER A 46 -4.46 -0.02 2.10
C SER A 46 -3.75 -0.49 3.39
N GLY A 47 -4.49 -0.77 4.47
CA GLY A 47 -3.91 -1.01 5.79
C GLY A 47 -2.88 -2.13 5.87
N VAL A 48 -3.11 -3.25 5.16
CA VAL A 48 -2.14 -4.35 5.10
C VAL A 48 -0.85 -3.91 4.38
N THR A 49 -0.99 -3.19 3.27
CA THR A 49 0.12 -2.64 2.49
C THR A 49 0.90 -1.60 3.29
N GLU A 50 0.22 -0.69 3.98
CA GLU A 50 0.83 0.32 4.84
C GLU A 50 1.56 -0.30 6.03
N ALA A 51 0.97 -1.32 6.66
CA ALA A 51 1.60 -2.07 7.73
C ALA A 51 2.86 -2.80 7.23
N ALA A 52 2.81 -3.38 6.03
CA ALA A 52 3.98 -3.99 5.40
C ALA A 52 5.07 -2.94 5.09
N CYS A 53 4.73 -1.79 4.51
CA CYS A 53 5.67 -0.69 4.27
C CYS A 53 6.31 -0.18 5.57
N LYS A 54 5.51 -0.06 6.64
CA LYS A 54 6.00 0.36 7.95
C LYS A 54 7.01 -0.62 8.53
N THR A 55 6.75 -1.92 8.42
CA THR A 55 7.59 -2.97 9.04
C THR A 55 8.78 -3.38 8.18
N LEU A 56 8.59 -3.58 6.88
CA LEU A 56 9.65 -3.99 5.96
C LEU A 56 10.64 -2.84 5.69
N VAL A 57 10.12 -1.65 5.38
CA VAL A 57 10.92 -0.51 4.90
C VAL A 57 11.27 0.42 6.07
N LYS A 58 10.25 1.06 6.65
CA LYS A 58 10.44 2.23 7.53
C LYS A 58 11.22 1.89 8.81
N GLN A 59 10.94 0.73 9.42
CA GLN A 59 11.63 0.27 10.63
C GLN A 59 13.13 0.03 10.47
N ARG A 60 13.66 -0.10 9.24
CA ARG A 60 15.09 -0.39 9.03
C ARG A 60 15.81 0.56 8.10
N LEU A 61 15.13 1.21 7.16
CA LEU A 61 15.76 2.11 6.21
C LEU A 61 15.65 3.58 6.60
N CYS A 62 14.68 3.94 7.44
CA CYS A 62 14.34 5.33 7.74
C CYS A 62 14.66 5.75 9.19
N CYS A 63 15.53 5.04 9.91
CA CYS A 63 15.95 5.49 11.24
C CYS A 63 17.10 6.50 11.15
N SER A 64 17.40 7.14 12.28
CA SER A 64 18.46 8.14 12.39
C SER A 64 19.82 7.60 11.97
N GLY A 65 20.60 8.42 11.24
CA GLY A 65 21.96 8.09 10.79
C GLY A 65 22.06 7.08 9.65
N MET A 66 20.94 6.59 9.13
CA MET A 66 20.94 5.59 8.07
C MET A 66 21.23 6.21 6.72
N ARG A 67 22.26 5.70 6.06
CA ARG A 67 22.65 6.07 4.69
C ARG A 67 22.79 4.81 3.87
N TRP A 68 22.10 4.77 2.74
CA TRP A 68 22.06 3.61 1.86
C TRP A 68 22.45 4.00 0.45
N LYS A 69 23.24 3.15 -0.19
CA LYS A 69 23.29 3.09 -1.65
C LYS A 69 22.14 2.18 -2.12
N GLU A 70 21.59 2.45 -3.30
CA GLU A 70 20.43 1.73 -3.84
C GLU A 70 20.61 0.20 -3.81
N LYS A 71 21.76 -0.30 -4.28
CA LYS A 71 22.13 -1.72 -4.22
C LYS A 71 22.06 -2.29 -2.79
N GLY A 72 22.57 -1.55 -1.81
CA GLY A 72 22.57 -1.99 -0.41
C GLY A 72 21.16 -2.01 0.20
N ALA A 73 20.35 -0.99 -0.09
CA ALA A 73 18.95 -0.95 0.34
C ALA A 73 18.15 -2.12 -0.25
N GLY A 74 18.33 -2.41 -1.54
CA GLY A 74 17.64 -3.51 -2.23
C GLY A 74 17.96 -4.89 -1.64
N ILE A 75 19.22 -5.16 -1.33
CA ILE A 75 19.64 -6.43 -0.69
C ILE A 75 18.98 -6.57 0.69
N ILE A 76 19.05 -5.53 1.52
CA ILE A 76 18.46 -5.57 2.86
C ILE A 76 16.94 -5.71 2.81
N LEU A 77 16.25 -5.01 1.90
CA LEU A 77 14.81 -5.17 1.73
C LEU A 77 14.43 -6.59 1.32
N SER A 78 15.18 -7.18 0.39
CA SER A 78 14.95 -8.56 -0.07
C SER A 78 15.10 -9.55 1.08
N LEU A 79 16.18 -9.44 1.86
CA LEU A 79 16.41 -10.28 3.03
C LEU A 79 15.30 -10.10 4.08
N ARG A 80 14.90 -8.85 4.35
CA ARG A 80 13.82 -8.57 5.31
C ARG A 80 12.49 -9.13 4.84
N ALA A 81 12.16 -9.03 3.56
CA ALA A 81 10.94 -9.61 3.00
C ALA A 81 10.91 -11.13 3.17
N LEU A 82 12.05 -11.81 2.96
CA LEU A 82 12.16 -13.26 3.16
C LEU A 82 11.99 -13.66 4.63
N VAL A 83 12.59 -12.91 5.56
CA VAL A 83 12.58 -13.24 7.00
C VAL A 83 11.24 -12.88 7.67
N LEU A 84 10.65 -11.75 7.33
CA LEU A 84 9.44 -11.24 8.00
C LEU A 84 8.15 -11.82 7.44
N THR A 85 8.17 -12.31 6.19
CA THR A 85 7.01 -12.98 5.62
C THR A 85 7.06 -14.46 5.99
N LYS A 86 6.00 -14.93 6.65
CA LYS A 86 5.86 -16.35 7.02
C LYS A 86 6.07 -17.25 5.79
N GLU A 87 6.81 -18.35 5.98
CA GLU A 87 7.11 -19.38 4.97
C GLU A 87 8.01 -18.94 3.79
N ARG A 88 8.30 -17.65 3.59
CA ARG A 88 9.15 -17.21 2.47
C ARG A 88 10.60 -17.65 2.62
N TRP A 89 11.13 -17.63 3.84
CA TRP A 89 12.48 -18.12 4.12
C TRP A 89 12.65 -19.60 3.78
N SER A 90 11.71 -20.45 4.21
CA SER A 90 11.75 -21.89 3.91
C SER A 90 11.55 -22.16 2.43
N GLN A 91 10.62 -21.47 1.75
CA GLN A 91 10.44 -21.57 0.30
C GLN A 91 11.70 -21.21 -0.48
N PHE A 92 12.42 -20.17 -0.03
CA PHE A 92 13.68 -19.76 -0.65
C PHE A 92 14.75 -20.87 -0.58
N TRP A 93 14.95 -21.45 0.61
CA TRP A 93 15.92 -22.54 0.78
C TRP A 93 15.52 -23.83 0.07
N ALA A 94 14.23 -24.19 0.09
CA ALA A 94 13.73 -25.35 -0.64
C ALA A 94 13.99 -25.22 -2.15
N LYS A 95 13.82 -24.01 -2.70
CA LYS A 95 14.13 -23.73 -4.10
C LYS A 95 15.63 -23.82 -4.38
N LEU A 96 16.47 -23.27 -3.50
CA LEU A 96 17.92 -23.37 -3.64
C LEU A 96 18.43 -24.81 -3.57
N ASP A 97 17.88 -25.62 -2.67
CA ASP A 97 18.23 -27.04 -2.54
C ASP A 97 17.85 -27.84 -3.80
N GLN A 98 16.67 -27.55 -4.36
CA GLN A 98 16.17 -28.24 -5.56
C GLN A 98 16.95 -27.89 -6.83
N TYR A 99 17.28 -26.61 -7.04
CA TYR A 99 17.84 -26.13 -8.32
C TYR A 99 19.32 -25.77 -8.25
N GLY A 100 19.91 -25.75 -7.05
CA GLY A 100 21.25 -25.23 -6.82
C GLY A 100 21.35 -23.71 -7.04
N PHE A 101 22.55 -23.18 -6.84
CA PHE A 101 22.88 -21.80 -7.18
C PHE A 101 23.46 -21.79 -8.61
N PRO A 102 22.84 -21.11 -9.59
CA PRO A 102 23.45 -20.94 -10.90
C PRO A 102 24.66 -20.01 -10.74
N VAL A 103 25.85 -20.60 -10.75
CA VAL A 103 27.09 -19.84 -10.90
C VAL A 103 27.20 -19.51 -12.38
N GLU A 104 26.75 -18.32 -12.78
CA GLU A 104 27.09 -17.81 -14.11
C GLU A 104 28.62 -17.55 -14.14
N PRO A 105 29.32 -17.97 -15.20
CA PRO A 105 30.77 -17.82 -15.33
C PRO A 105 31.23 -16.36 -15.47
#